data_AF-A0A5K7SFF4-F1
#
_entry.id   AF-A0A5K7SFF4-F1
#
_cell.length_a   1.000
_cell.length_b   1.000
_cell.length_c   1.000
_cell.angle_alpha   90.00
_cell.angle_beta   90.00
_cell.angle_gamma   90.00
#
_symmetry.space_group_name_H-M   'P 1'
#
loop_
_entity.id
_entity.type
_entity.pdbx_description
1 polymer ?
#
loop_
_entity_poly.entity_id
_entity_poly.type
_entity_poly.pdbx_seq_one_letter_code
_entity_poly.pdbx_strand_id
1 'polypeptide(L)'
;MNSFVELQRNNAEAPFTIKLVLPEYENIKENRISIFSALGAAIFSEKTGTKVVYRTWKNENHIKITDVIFQPEANGNYYVNKHDYGYF
;
A
#
# COMPACT_ATOMS: atom_id res chain seq x y z
N MET A 1 -3.12 5.31 -5.47
CA MET A 1 -3.12 5.43 -3.97
C MET A 1 -4.52 5.10 -3.45
N ASN A 2 -4.72 4.70 -2.18
CA ASN A 2 -5.99 4.07 -1.70
C ASN A 2 -6.25 2.66 -2.25
N SER A 3 -5.19 1.95 -2.66
CA SER A 3 -5.28 0.56 -3.11
C SER A 3 -5.40 -0.39 -1.93
N PHE A 4 -6.13 -1.49 -2.13
CA PHE A 4 -6.09 -2.65 -1.23
C PHE A 4 -5.11 -3.67 -1.78
N VAL A 5 -4.13 -4.05 -0.97
CA VAL A 5 -3.02 -4.91 -1.37
C VAL A 5 -2.96 -6.11 -0.42
N GLU A 6 -2.90 -7.29 -1.00
CA GLU A 6 -2.68 -8.53 -0.28
C GLU A 6 -1.19 -8.84 -0.19
N LEU A 7 -0.74 -9.15 1.02
CA LEU A 7 0.66 -9.35 1.34
C LEU A 7 0.86 -10.66 2.10
N GLN A 8 1.98 -11.32 1.86
CA GLN A 8 2.40 -12.52 2.59
C GLN A 8 3.81 -12.35 3.14
N ARG A 9 3.99 -12.54 4.45
CA ARG A 9 5.32 -12.60 5.07
C ARG A 9 5.96 -13.96 4.78
N ASN A 10 7.27 -13.98 4.56
CA ASN A 10 8.02 -15.24 4.54
C ASN A 10 7.80 -15.96 5.88
N ASN A 11 7.34 -17.22 5.83
CA ASN A 11 7.02 -18.11 6.96
C ASN A 11 5.67 -17.89 7.66
N ALA A 12 4.77 -17.05 7.12
CA ALA A 12 3.39 -16.96 7.61
C ALA A 12 2.45 -17.88 6.82
N GLU A 13 1.55 -18.58 7.51
CA GLU A 13 0.57 -19.48 6.87
C GLU A 13 -0.48 -18.72 6.06
N ALA A 14 -0.92 -17.54 6.53
CA ALA A 14 -2.00 -16.78 5.89
C ALA A 14 -1.53 -15.42 5.36
N PRO A 15 -1.98 -15.03 4.14
CA PRO A 15 -1.83 -13.66 3.66
C PRO A 15 -2.70 -12.70 4.47
N PHE A 16 -2.37 -11.41 4.41
CA PHE A 16 -3.15 -10.34 5.03
C PHE A 16 -3.33 -9.17 4.08
N THR A 17 -4.45 -8.47 4.19
CA THR A 17 -4.77 -7.31 3.36
C THR A 17 -4.51 -6.02 4.12
N ILE A 18 -3.96 -5.03 3.42
CA ILE A 18 -3.85 -3.66 3.89
C ILE A 18 -4.45 -2.68 2.89
N LYS A 19 -4.77 -1.48 3.36
CA LYS A 19 -5.07 -0.33 2.51
C LYS A 19 -3.92 0.67 2.58
N LEU A 20 -3.34 1.01 1.44
CA LEU A 20 -2.29 2.03 1.35
C LEU A 20 -2.92 3.43 1.31
N VAL A 21 -2.66 4.25 2.33
CA VAL A 21 -3.31 5.56 2.54
C VAL A 21 -2.31 6.68 2.78
N LEU A 22 -2.79 7.93 2.76
CA LEU A 22 -2.00 9.08 3.20
C LEU A 22 -1.83 9.07 4.72
N PRO A 23 -0.77 9.73 5.27
CA PRO A 23 -0.44 9.67 6.70
C PRO A 23 -1.58 10.06 7.63
N GLU A 24 -2.37 11.07 7.27
CA GLU A 24 -3.49 11.56 8.07
C GLU A 24 -4.64 10.54 8.23
N TYR A 25 -4.69 9.52 7.37
CA TYR A 25 -5.69 8.46 7.41
C TYR A 25 -5.12 7.13 7.94
N GLU A 26 -3.87 7.10 8.41
CA GLU A 26 -3.25 5.91 8.96
C GLU A 26 -4.02 5.38 10.17
N ASN A 27 -4.26 4.07 10.18
CA ASN A 27 -4.83 3.38 11.33
C ASN A 27 -4.43 1.90 11.27
N ILE A 28 -3.40 1.56 12.06
CA ILE A 28 -2.84 0.20 12.12
C ILE A 28 -3.89 -0.82 12.59
N LYS A 29 -4.82 -0.45 13.49
CA LYS A 29 -5.88 -1.34 13.96
C LYS A 29 -6.87 -1.72 12.85
N GLU A 30 -6.97 -0.90 11.81
CA GLU A 30 -7.84 -1.10 10.65
C GLU A 30 -7.06 -1.49 9.39
N ASN A 31 -5.80 -1.92 9.52
CA ASN A 31 -4.91 -2.26 8.41
C ASN A 31 -4.76 -1.13 7.36
N ARG A 32 -4.92 0.13 7.78
CA ARG A 32 -4.60 1.30 6.96
C ARG A 32 -3.16 1.72 7.23
N ILE A 33 -2.32 1.59 6.22
CA ILE A 33 -0.88 1.82 6.32
C ILE A 33 -0.52 3.07 5.53
N SER A 34 0.22 3.99 6.15
CA SER A 34 0.71 5.18 5.49
C SER A 34 1.67 4.82 4.35
N ILE A 35 1.55 5.50 3.21
CA ILE A 35 2.54 5.48 2.12
C ILE A 35 3.94 5.90 2.58
N PHE A 36 4.06 6.69 3.65
CA PHE A 36 5.35 7.10 4.21
C PHE A 36 5.89 6.15 5.29
N SER A 37 5.15 5.10 5.64
CA SER A 37 5.70 4.04 6.48
C SER A 37 6.74 3.21 5.72
N ALA A 38 7.66 2.55 6.42
CA ALA A 38 8.67 1.70 5.79
C ALA A 38 8.07 0.60 4.89
N LEU A 39 6.96 -0.01 5.33
CA LEU A 39 6.22 -0.98 4.52
C LEU A 39 5.53 -0.31 3.34
N GLY A 40 4.79 0.79 3.57
CA GLY A 40 4.05 1.49 2.54
C GLY A 40 4.94 1.98 1.40
N ALA A 41 6.10 2.55 1.73
CA ALA A 41 7.09 2.98 0.74
C ALA A 41 7.69 1.82 -0.04
N ALA A 42 7.91 0.67 0.60
CA ALA A 42 8.50 -0.50 -0.04
C ALA A 42 7.57 -1.21 -1.02
N ILE A 43 6.25 -1.12 -0.84
CA ILE A 43 5.26 -1.71 -1.76
C ILE A 43 4.69 -0.69 -2.77
N PHE A 44 4.90 0.61 -2.53
CA PHE A 44 4.38 1.64 -3.41
C PHE A 44 5.05 1.54 -4.79
N SER A 45 4.25 1.61 -5.85
CA SER A 45 4.67 1.43 -7.25
C SER A 45 5.17 0.02 -7.61
N GLU A 46 5.03 -0.95 -6.72
CA GLU A 46 5.35 -2.36 -7.01
C GLU A 46 4.14 -3.12 -7.57
N LYS A 47 4.42 -4.30 -8.13
CA LYS A 47 3.42 -5.17 -8.78
C LYS A 47 3.21 -6.49 -8.05
N THR A 48 2.09 -7.13 -8.33
CA THR A 48 1.81 -8.50 -7.90
C THR A 48 2.95 -9.45 -8.26
N GLY A 49 3.35 -10.28 -7.31
CA GLY A 49 4.46 -11.22 -7.44
C GLY A 49 5.81 -10.68 -6.96
N THR A 50 5.97 -9.37 -6.79
CA THR A 50 7.22 -8.78 -6.27
C THR A 50 7.44 -9.21 -4.82
N LYS A 51 8.69 -9.56 -4.49
CA LYS A 51 9.20 -9.68 -3.12
C LYS A 51 9.95 -8.41 -2.77
N VAL A 52 9.54 -7.75 -1.70
CA VAL A 52 10.18 -6.52 -1.21
C VAL A 52 10.75 -6.75 0.18
N VAL A 53 11.82 -6.03 0.48
CA VAL A 53 12.48 -6.03 1.79
C VAL A 53 12.40 -4.62 2.35
N TYR A 54 11.94 -4.50 3.59
CA TYR A 54 11.89 -3.22 4.29
C TYR A 54 12.42 -3.35 5.71
N ARG A 55 13.07 -2.29 6.18
CA ARG A 55 13.68 -2.24 7.51
C ARG A 55 12.83 -1.41 8.45
N THR A 56 12.59 -1.94 9.63
CA THR A 56 12.16 -1.15 10.78
C THR A 56 13.35 -0.97 11.71
N TRP A 57 13.22 -0.12 12.73
CA TRP A 57 14.26 0.09 13.74
C TRP A 57 14.80 -1.20 14.37
N LYS A 58 13.98 -2.25 14.43
CA LYS A 58 14.31 -3.50 15.13
C LYS A 58 14.67 -4.64 14.18
N ASN A 59 14.05 -4.71 13.00
CA ASN A 59 14.08 -5.92 12.16
C ASN A 59 14.10 -5.59 10.67
N GLU A 60 14.72 -6.46 9.88
CA GLU A 60 14.49 -6.55 8.44
C GLU A 60 13.29 -7.48 8.16
N ASN A 61 12.38 -7.04 7.31
CA ASN A 61 11.13 -7.74 7.02
C ASN A 61 11.07 -8.08 5.53
N HIS A 62 10.69 -9.32 5.24
CA HIS A 62 10.59 -9.86 3.89
C HIS A 62 9.13 -10.15 3.58
N ILE A 63 8.60 -9.53 2.52
CA ILE A 63 7.18 -9.61 2.20
C ILE A 63 6.97 -9.77 0.69
N LYS A 64 6.00 -10.58 0.31
CA LYS A 64 5.58 -10.76 -1.08
C LYS A 64 4.23 -10.09 -1.28
N ILE A 65 4.11 -9.33 -2.36
CA ILE A 65 2.82 -8.82 -2.84
C ILE A 65 2.13 -9.98 -3.57
N THR A 66 1.05 -10.51 -2.99
CA THR A 66 0.32 -11.66 -3.55
C THR A 66 -0.82 -11.22 -4.45
N ASP A 67 -1.42 -10.07 -4.19
CA ASP A 67 -2.44 -9.48 -5.05
C ASP A 67 -2.63 -7.96 -4.84
N VAL A 68 -3.21 -7.29 -5.83
CA VAL A 68 -3.75 -5.92 -5.71
C VAL A 68 -5.25 -6.01 -5.90
N ILE A 69 -5.96 -6.29 -4.80
CA ILE A 69 -7.40 -6.57 -4.75
C ILE A 69 -8.22 -5.41 -5.34
N PHE A 70 -7.78 -4.18 -5.08
CA PHE A 70 -8.44 -2.99 -5.60
C PHE A 70 -7.44 -1.88 -5.85
N GLN A 71 -7.57 -1.25 -7.02
CA GLN A 71 -6.83 -0.05 -7.39
C GLN A 71 -7.81 0.99 -7.94
N PRO A 72 -7.92 2.19 -7.35
CA PRO A 72 -8.87 3.21 -7.79
C PRO A 72 -8.72 3.55 -9.27
N GLU A 73 -7.48 3.72 -9.73
CA GLU A 73 -7.19 4.11 -11.12
C GLU A 73 -7.67 3.03 -12.11
N ALA A 74 -7.48 1.74 -11.80
CA ALA A 74 -7.97 0.63 -12.62
C ALA A 74 -9.51 0.50 -12.63
N ASN A 75 -10.18 1.08 -11.63
CA ASN A 75 -11.64 1.07 -11.48
C ASN A 75 -12.29 2.39 -11.94
N GLY A 76 -11.55 3.28 -12.59
CA GLY A 76 -12.05 4.59 -13.03
C GLY A 76 -12.30 5.59 -11.90
N ASN A 77 -11.89 5.25 -10.67
CA ASN A 77 -11.99 6.11 -9.50
C ASN A 77 -10.79 7.05 -9.44
N TYR A 78 -10.74 7.98 -10.38
CA TYR A 78 -9.77 9.06 -10.36
C TYR A 78 -10.24 10.12 -9.35
N TYR A 79 -9.43 10.36 -8.31
CA TYR A 79 -9.62 11.52 -7.45
C TYR A 79 -9.16 12.75 -8.22
N VAL A 80 -10.07 13.33 -9.01
CA VAL A 80 -9.86 14.62 -9.67
C VAL A 80 -10.37 15.70 -8.73
N ASN A 81 -9.53 16.66 -8.34
CA ASN A 81 -9.95 17.76 -7.46
C ASN A 81 -10.06 19.07 -8.26
N LYS A 82 -10.87 20.01 -7.74
CA LYS A 82 -11.53 21.09 -8.48
C LYS A 82 -10.66 22.10 -9.26
N HIS A 83 -9.33 22.02 -9.22
CA HIS A 83 -8.42 22.93 -9.94
C HIS A 83 -7.76 22.35 -11.19
N ASP A 84 -8.07 21.11 -11.56
CA ASP A 84 -7.37 20.42 -12.64
C ASP A 84 -7.71 20.92 -14.07
N TYR A 85 -8.44 22.04 -14.21
CA TYR A 85 -8.44 22.86 -15.43
C TYR A 85 -8.24 24.36 -15.13
N GLY A 86 -7.05 24.72 -14.65
CA GLY A 86 -6.47 26.06 -14.88
C GLY A 86 -6.23 26.92 -13.64
N TYR A 87 -4.94 27.20 -13.43
CA TYR A 87 -4.33 28.40 -12.83
C TYR A 87 -4.79 28.85 -11.43
N PHE A 88 -3.81 28.92 -10.54
CA PHE A 88 -3.67 30.04 -9.62
C PHE A 88 -2.42 30.84 -9.98
#